data_AF-A0A3M1BAC5-F1
#
_entry.id   AF-A0A3M1BAC5-F1
#
_cell.length_a   1.000
_cell.length_b   1.000
_cell.length_c   1.000
_cell.angle_alpha   90.00
_cell.angle_beta   90.00
_cell.angle_gamma   90.00
#
_symmetry.space_group_name_H-M   'P 1'
#
loop_
_entity.id
_entity.type
_entity.pdbx_description
1 polymer ?
#
loop_
_entity_poly.entity_id
_entity_poly.type
_entity_poly.pdbx_seq_one_letter_code
_entity_poly.pdbx_strand_id
1 'polypeptide(L)'
;MNHDRGYLDEGSPRRPADPNGIRVLRPYPERKKGEVMKKTASCLGLAAMIAFTLMAQMQCNPPVRASCKDILLNGEGSEDGVYTIDPDLDGPAEPFEVYCDMTTEGGGWTRFNWITIAFPMGQDPLEQNLSACSPSQDSCYARIPASATPDDLLIKDITDDAYAAWHFDPSNEISNAVLAAFQEKRTTCLAQRTAWQPYVHTSQEEFCGTGMEGGCDSFYYVPSGCIGGINHWGLQLDGDTGWWAGAVKLGDSSHEGEVDWAYLNGRDAQDEFGEMYYR
;
A
#
# COMPACT_ATOMS: atom_id res chain seq x y z
N MET A 1 -58.54 -33.73 -39.91
CA MET A 1 -57.17 -34.23 -39.75
C MET A 1 -56.37 -33.14 -39.05
N ASN A 2 -55.92 -33.47 -37.84
CA ASN A 2 -54.95 -32.83 -36.92
C ASN A 2 -55.08 -31.31 -36.66
N HIS A 3 -55.59 -30.92 -35.47
CA HIS A 3 -54.89 -30.76 -34.17
C HIS A 3 -53.96 -29.53 -34.20
N ASP A 4 -54.07 -28.51 -33.34
CA ASP A 4 -54.43 -28.53 -31.92
C ASP A 4 -54.93 -27.16 -31.38
N ARG A 5 -55.82 -27.31 -30.38
CA ARG A 5 -56.13 -26.51 -29.17
C ARG A 5 -55.41 -25.17 -28.95
N GLY A 6 -56.03 -24.11 -28.43
CA GLY A 6 -57.36 -23.91 -27.87
C GLY A 6 -57.48 -22.53 -27.18
N TYR A 7 -58.67 -21.93 -27.35
CA TYR A 7 -59.45 -21.04 -26.48
C TYR A 7 -58.85 -19.79 -25.80
N LEU A 8 -59.40 -18.63 -26.18
CA LEU A 8 -59.46 -17.37 -25.43
C LEU A 8 -60.67 -17.41 -24.47
N ASP A 9 -60.57 -16.82 -23.28
CA ASP A 9 -61.68 -16.02 -22.75
C ASP A 9 -61.20 -14.96 -21.73
N GLU A 10 -61.79 -13.77 -21.86
CA GLU A 10 -61.50 -12.57 -21.10
C GLU A 10 -62.35 -12.49 -19.81
N GLY A 11 -61.84 -11.83 -18.77
CA GLY A 11 -62.64 -11.61 -17.56
C GLY A 11 -61.92 -10.85 -16.46
N SER A 12 -61.64 -9.56 -16.69
CA SER A 12 -61.31 -8.61 -15.62
C SER A 12 -62.58 -8.09 -14.93
N PRO A 13 -62.54 -7.90 -13.60
CA PRO A 13 -63.07 -6.67 -13.02
C PRO A 13 -61.98 -5.93 -12.24
N ARG A 14 -61.70 -4.70 -12.67
CA ARG A 14 -60.93 -3.70 -11.92
C ARG A 14 -61.67 -3.35 -10.63
N ARG A 15 -60.96 -3.31 -9.50
CA ARG A 15 -61.42 -2.67 -8.26
C ARG A 15 -60.48 -1.51 -7.89
N PRO A 16 -60.99 -0.51 -7.15
CA PRO A 16 -60.49 0.87 -7.20
C PRO A 16 -59.18 1.06 -6.43
N ALA A 17 -58.42 2.07 -6.86
CA ALA A 17 -57.28 2.59 -6.13
C ALA A 17 -57.69 3.17 -4.76
N ASP A 18 -57.02 2.72 -3.71
CA ASP A 18 -57.08 3.30 -2.37
C ASP A 18 -56.09 4.49 -2.29
N PRO A 19 -56.48 5.71 -1.85
CA PRO A 19 -55.66 6.91 -1.97
C PRO A 19 -54.51 7.07 -0.97
N ASN A 20 -54.24 6.13 -0.05
CA ASN A 20 -53.22 6.33 0.99
C ASN A 20 -52.32 5.09 1.20
N GLY A 21 -51.45 4.79 0.22
CA GLY A 21 -50.58 3.60 0.16
C GLY A 21 -49.55 3.40 1.28
N ILE A 22 -49.99 3.22 2.52
CA ILE A 22 -49.20 2.74 3.66
C ILE A 22 -49.55 1.25 3.88
N ARG A 23 -48.68 0.35 3.41
CA ARG A 23 -48.78 -1.08 3.73
C ARG A 23 -48.18 -1.33 5.12
N VAL A 24 -49.03 -1.75 6.06
CA VAL A 24 -48.59 -2.30 7.36
C VAL A 24 -47.92 -3.66 7.12
N LEU A 25 -46.60 -3.71 7.30
CA LEU A 25 -45.84 -4.96 7.31
C LEU A 25 -46.14 -5.71 8.62
N ARG A 26 -46.47 -7.00 8.51
CA ARG A 26 -46.63 -7.88 9.68
C ARG A 26 -45.25 -8.14 10.32
N PRO A 27 -45.15 -8.28 11.65
CA PRO A 27 -43.88 -8.53 12.32
C PRO A 27 -43.27 -9.87 11.91
N TYR A 28 -41.95 -9.86 11.69
CA TYR A 28 -41.10 -11.02 11.44
C TYR A 28 -40.99 -11.87 12.72
N PRO A 29 -41.02 -13.22 12.65
CA PRO A 29 -40.89 -14.05 13.83
C PRO A 29 -39.46 -13.98 14.39
N GLU A 30 -39.35 -13.71 15.69
CA GLU A 30 -38.09 -13.69 16.42
C GLU A 30 -37.38 -15.05 16.40
N ARG A 31 -36.06 -15.00 16.18
CA ARG A 31 -35.16 -16.15 16.20
C ARG A 31 -35.00 -16.63 17.66
N LYS A 32 -35.49 -17.83 17.98
CA LYS A 32 -35.30 -18.45 19.32
C LYS A 32 -33.80 -18.57 19.61
N LYS A 33 -33.34 -17.98 20.72
CA LYS A 33 -31.99 -18.18 21.27
C LYS A 33 -31.84 -19.66 21.63
N GLY A 34 -30.86 -20.32 21.02
CA GLY A 34 -30.46 -21.68 21.38
C GLY A 34 -30.00 -21.72 22.84
N GLU A 35 -30.51 -22.70 23.57
CA GLU A 35 -30.08 -23.03 24.93
C GLU A 35 -28.61 -23.42 24.93
N VAL A 36 -27.83 -22.74 25.78
CA VAL A 36 -26.49 -23.16 26.16
C VAL A 36 -26.61 -24.48 26.92
N MET A 37 -26.06 -25.56 26.37
CA MET A 37 -25.86 -26.82 27.10
C MET A 37 -25.06 -26.56 28.37
N LYS A 38 -25.73 -26.59 29.52
CA LYS A 38 -25.08 -26.77 30.82
C LYS A 38 -24.52 -28.19 30.87
N LYS A 39 -23.25 -28.37 30.48
CA LYS A 39 -22.50 -29.58 30.83
C LYS A 39 -22.36 -29.63 32.35
N THR A 40 -22.94 -30.65 32.95
CA THR A 40 -22.71 -31.04 34.34
C THR A 40 -21.25 -31.52 34.48
N ALA A 41 -20.42 -30.74 35.16
CA ALA A 41 -19.09 -31.20 35.58
C ALA A 41 -19.23 -31.90 36.94
N SER A 42 -19.07 -33.23 36.92
CA SER A 42 -19.01 -34.11 38.09
C SER A 42 -17.70 -33.90 38.87
N CYS A 43 -17.78 -34.02 40.20
CA CYS A 43 -16.69 -34.00 41.16
C CYS A 43 -15.45 -34.78 40.72
N LEU A 44 -14.33 -34.07 40.53
CA LEU A 44 -12.98 -34.63 40.68
C LEU A 44 -12.17 -33.66 41.58
N GLY A 45 -11.53 -34.23 42.60
CA GLY A 45 -11.03 -33.52 43.78
C GLY A 45 -9.93 -32.48 43.54
N LEU A 46 -9.71 -31.64 44.56
CA LEU A 46 -8.81 -30.48 44.60
C LEU A 46 -7.39 -30.70 44.02
N ALA A 47 -6.90 -31.95 43.94
CA ALA A 47 -5.58 -32.25 43.36
C ALA A 47 -5.50 -32.02 41.84
N ALA A 48 -6.63 -32.05 41.10
CA ALA A 48 -6.65 -31.83 39.65
C ALA A 48 -6.65 -30.35 39.24
N MET A 49 -7.01 -29.42 40.14
CA MET A 49 -7.08 -27.98 39.85
C MET A 49 -5.70 -27.32 39.78
N ILE A 50 -4.68 -27.89 40.43
CA ILE A 50 -3.30 -27.35 40.46
C ILE A 50 -2.57 -27.69 39.14
N ALA A 51 -2.90 -28.82 38.50
CA ALA A 51 -2.34 -29.16 37.18
C ALA A 51 -2.99 -28.36 36.04
N PHE A 52 -4.25 -27.94 36.20
CA PHE A 52 -4.99 -27.19 35.18
C PHE A 52 -4.75 -25.67 35.21
N THR A 53 -4.21 -25.13 36.32
CA THR A 53 -3.85 -23.71 36.44
C THR A 53 -2.46 -23.38 35.86
N LEU A 54 -1.63 -24.39 35.55
CA LEU A 54 -0.29 -24.19 34.97
C LEU A 54 -0.21 -24.34 33.44
N MET A 55 -1.30 -24.71 32.74
CA MET A 55 -1.28 -24.92 31.28
C MET A 55 -2.23 -24.02 30.48
N ALA A 56 -2.79 -22.96 31.10
CA ALA A 56 -3.83 -22.13 30.48
C ALA A 56 -3.46 -20.65 30.30
N GLN A 57 -2.17 -20.34 30.06
CA GLN A 57 -1.71 -18.96 29.77
C GLN A 57 -0.62 -18.92 28.69
N MET A 58 -0.53 -19.91 27.80
CA MET A 58 0.24 -19.69 26.57
C MET A 58 -0.63 -18.84 25.65
N GLN A 59 -0.54 -17.51 25.79
CA GLN A 59 -1.07 -16.61 24.78
C GLN A 59 -0.45 -17.02 23.43
N CYS A 60 -1.27 -17.45 22.47
CA CYS A 60 -0.89 -17.41 21.06
C CYS A 60 -0.88 -15.94 20.61
N ASN A 61 0.01 -15.12 21.17
CA ASN A 61 0.44 -13.95 20.41
C ASN A 61 1.47 -14.48 19.42
N PRO A 62 1.17 -14.49 18.10
CA PRO A 62 2.21 -14.79 17.13
C PRO A 62 3.37 -13.80 17.36
N PRO A 63 4.62 -14.25 17.20
CA PRO A 63 5.76 -13.34 17.29
C PRO A 63 5.59 -12.23 16.26
N VAL A 64 5.95 -10.99 16.65
CA VAL A 64 6.00 -9.89 15.68
C VAL A 64 7.04 -10.23 14.61
N ARG A 65 6.78 -9.82 13.37
CA ARG A 65 7.59 -10.13 12.20
C ARG A 65 8.31 -8.89 11.69
N ALA A 66 9.45 -9.08 11.03
CA ALA A 66 10.28 -7.95 10.60
C ALA A 66 9.69 -7.14 9.45
N SER A 67 8.82 -7.76 8.65
CA SER A 67 8.24 -7.13 7.46
C SER A 67 6.87 -7.71 7.12
N CYS A 68 6.13 -7.01 6.25
CA CYS A 68 4.90 -7.55 5.65
C CYS A 68 5.14 -8.86 4.89
N LYS A 69 6.31 -9.00 4.25
CA LYS A 69 6.72 -10.23 3.57
C LYS A 69 6.87 -11.40 4.52
N ASP A 70 7.48 -11.19 5.68
CA ASP A 70 7.59 -12.23 6.70
C ASP A 70 6.22 -12.67 7.22
N ILE A 71 5.31 -11.73 7.44
CA ILE A 71 3.91 -12.03 7.82
C ILE A 71 3.25 -12.93 6.77
N LEU A 72 3.36 -12.55 5.49
CA LEU A 72 2.77 -13.29 4.39
C LEU A 72 3.37 -14.71 4.24
N LEU A 73 4.70 -14.82 4.30
CA LEU A 73 5.41 -16.11 4.18
C LEU A 73 5.12 -17.06 5.34
N ASN A 74 4.80 -16.54 6.53
CA ASN A 74 4.40 -17.35 7.68
C ASN A 74 2.90 -17.69 7.68
N GLY A 75 2.12 -17.17 6.72
CA GLY A 75 0.67 -17.40 6.65
C GLY A 75 -0.11 -16.70 7.77
N GLU A 76 0.46 -15.62 8.32
CA GLU A 76 -0.11 -14.85 9.43
C GLU A 76 -1.01 -13.70 8.96
N GLY A 77 -1.01 -13.42 7.66
CA GLY A 77 -1.88 -12.46 6.98
C GLY A 77 -1.84 -12.68 5.48
N SER A 78 -2.98 -12.42 4.81
CA SER A 78 -3.10 -12.56 3.34
C SER A 78 -3.97 -11.47 2.70
N GLU A 79 -4.51 -10.57 3.51
CA GLU A 79 -5.37 -9.46 3.06
C GLU A 79 -4.60 -8.16 3.21
N ASP A 80 -4.81 -7.22 2.29
CA ASP A 80 -4.24 -5.87 2.41
C ASP A 80 -4.79 -5.20 3.68
N GLY A 81 -3.94 -4.48 4.41
CA GLY A 81 -4.38 -3.87 5.65
C GLY A 81 -3.26 -3.42 6.56
N VAL A 82 -3.62 -2.99 7.77
CA VAL A 82 -2.67 -2.55 8.78
C VAL A 82 -2.18 -3.74 9.60
N TYR A 83 -0.87 -3.86 9.72
CA TYR A 83 -0.19 -4.89 10.51
C TYR A 83 0.87 -4.26 11.40
N THR A 84 1.25 -4.95 12.47
CA THR A 84 2.41 -4.59 13.30
C THR A 84 3.65 -5.31 12.78
N ILE A 85 4.72 -4.56 12.53
CA ILE A 85 6.04 -5.10 12.19
C ILE A 85 7.10 -4.62 13.18
N ASP A 86 8.22 -5.33 13.22
CA ASP A 86 9.40 -5.02 14.03
C ASP A 86 10.68 -5.25 13.20
N PRO A 87 11.11 -4.24 12.41
CA PRO A 87 12.20 -4.40 11.45
C PRO A 87 13.56 -4.79 12.04
N ASP A 88 13.80 -4.62 13.34
CA ASP A 88 15.04 -5.00 14.02
C ASP A 88 14.86 -6.14 15.04
N LEU A 89 13.64 -6.62 15.25
CA LEU A 89 13.29 -7.79 16.08
C LEU A 89 13.83 -7.65 17.51
N ASP A 90 14.89 -8.39 17.86
CA ASP A 90 15.53 -8.30 19.19
C ASP A 90 16.36 -7.00 19.35
N GLY A 91 16.23 -6.06 18.41
CA GLY A 91 16.85 -4.75 18.42
C GLY A 91 16.17 -3.77 19.40
N PRO A 92 16.69 -2.53 19.48
CA PRO A 92 16.19 -1.54 20.42
C PRO A 92 14.93 -0.79 19.96
N ALA A 93 14.52 -0.89 18.68
CA ALA A 93 13.30 -0.23 18.24
C ALA A 93 12.06 -1.03 18.66
N GLU A 94 10.98 -0.33 18.99
CA GLU A 94 9.72 -0.97 19.34
C GLU A 94 8.93 -1.31 18.06
N PRO A 95 8.14 -2.40 18.07
CA PRO A 95 7.19 -2.69 17.01
C PRO A 95 6.24 -1.52 16.72
N PHE A 96 5.89 -1.33 15.45
CA PHE A 96 4.98 -0.27 15.01
C PHE A 96 4.05 -0.74 13.89
N GLU A 97 2.98 0.02 13.66
CA GLU A 97 1.97 -0.29 12.64
C GLU A 97 2.38 0.23 11.25
N VAL A 98 2.16 -0.59 10.22
CA VAL A 98 2.37 -0.27 8.81
C VAL A 98 1.18 -0.74 7.99
N TYR A 99 0.97 -0.13 6.82
CA TYR A 99 0.10 -0.71 5.82
C TYR A 99 0.88 -1.74 4.99
N CYS A 100 0.33 -2.95 4.91
CA CYS A 100 0.83 -4.02 4.08
C CYS A 100 -0.09 -4.23 2.87
N ASP A 101 0.52 -4.24 1.69
CA ASP A 101 -0.11 -4.78 0.49
C ASP A 101 0.34 -6.25 0.33
N MET A 102 -0.64 -7.15 0.49
CA MET A 102 -0.52 -8.59 0.46
C MET A 102 -1.01 -9.19 -0.87
N THR A 103 -1.38 -8.37 -1.85
CA THR A 103 -2.02 -8.83 -3.09
C THR A 103 -1.22 -8.49 -4.34
N THR A 104 -0.70 -7.26 -4.46
CA THR A 104 0.00 -6.77 -5.66
C THR A 104 1.28 -7.56 -5.90
N GLU A 105 1.46 -8.10 -7.10
CA GLU A 105 2.69 -8.84 -7.48
C GLU A 105 3.12 -9.90 -6.45
N GLY A 106 2.15 -10.62 -5.89
CA GLY A 106 2.38 -11.68 -4.90
C GLY A 106 2.48 -11.19 -3.45
N GLY A 107 2.30 -9.89 -3.19
CA GLY A 107 2.15 -9.31 -1.87
C GLY A 107 3.45 -9.18 -1.06
N GLY A 108 3.27 -8.91 0.23
CA GLY A 108 4.36 -8.78 1.22
C GLY A 108 4.98 -7.39 1.25
N TRP A 109 4.35 -6.41 0.62
CA TRP A 109 4.86 -5.05 0.47
C TRP A 109 4.57 -4.22 1.72
N THR A 110 5.59 -3.57 2.26
CA THR A 110 5.49 -2.61 3.37
C THR A 110 5.47 -1.19 2.83
N ARG A 111 4.37 -0.45 3.02
CA ARG A 111 4.27 0.96 2.61
C ARG A 111 5.18 1.81 3.49
N PHE A 112 6.10 2.56 2.89
CA PHE A 112 7.02 3.41 3.64
C PHE A 112 6.87 4.90 3.35
N ASN A 113 6.29 5.27 2.21
CA ASN A 113 6.12 6.68 1.82
C ASN A 113 4.84 6.81 0.98
N TRP A 114 4.06 7.86 1.21
CA TRP A 114 2.84 8.09 0.43
C TRP A 114 2.38 9.54 0.48
N ILE A 115 1.77 9.98 -0.62
CA ILE A 115 1.29 11.33 -0.83
C ILE A 115 -0.10 11.24 -1.45
N THR A 116 -1.13 11.62 -0.67
CA THR A 116 -2.54 11.72 -1.15
C THR A 116 -3.10 13.14 -1.08
N ILE A 117 -2.22 14.09 -0.74
CA ILE A 117 -2.48 15.53 -0.74
C ILE A 117 -1.31 16.26 -1.41
N ALA A 118 -1.51 17.51 -1.80
CA ALA A 118 -0.45 18.31 -2.42
C ALA A 118 0.85 18.30 -1.59
N PHE A 119 1.98 18.04 -2.26
CA PHE A 119 3.28 18.00 -1.59
C PHE A 119 3.67 19.41 -1.10
N PRO A 120 4.15 19.58 0.15
CA PRO A 120 4.47 20.90 0.67
C PRO A 120 5.79 21.44 0.11
N MET A 121 5.83 22.74 -0.20
CA MET A 121 7.06 23.40 -0.65
C MET A 121 8.18 23.26 0.39
N GLY A 122 9.36 22.83 -0.06
CA GLY A 122 10.55 22.70 0.78
C GLY A 122 10.52 21.52 1.76
N GLN A 123 9.49 20.67 1.72
CA GLN A 123 9.45 19.45 2.51
C GLN A 123 10.50 18.46 2.01
N ASP A 124 11.27 17.88 2.93
CA ASP A 124 12.14 16.75 2.62
C ASP A 124 11.27 15.50 2.38
N PRO A 125 11.34 14.87 1.19
CA PRO A 125 10.49 13.73 0.84
C PRO A 125 10.86 12.44 1.60
N LEU A 126 11.98 12.42 2.33
CA LEU A 126 12.46 11.28 3.12
C LEU A 126 12.80 11.70 4.57
N GLU A 127 12.06 12.68 5.10
CA GLU A 127 12.39 13.33 6.37
C GLU A 127 12.45 12.37 7.56
N GLN A 128 11.42 11.53 7.72
CA GLN A 128 11.15 10.83 8.98
C GLN A 128 11.42 9.32 8.93
N ASN A 129 11.49 8.71 10.11
CA ASN A 129 11.50 7.25 10.23
C ASN A 129 10.08 6.70 10.04
N LEU A 130 9.95 5.50 9.50
CA LEU A 130 8.64 4.88 9.26
C LEU A 130 7.81 4.68 10.54
N SER A 131 8.45 4.41 11.67
CA SER A 131 7.79 4.26 12.97
C SER A 131 7.11 5.55 13.49
N ALA A 132 7.40 6.70 12.88
CA ALA A 132 6.75 7.97 13.19
C ALA A 132 5.49 8.22 12.34
N CYS A 133 5.21 7.41 11.32
CA CYS A 133 3.99 7.50 10.53
C CYS A 133 2.83 6.78 11.21
N SER A 134 1.61 7.30 11.03
CA SER A 134 0.39 6.50 11.23
C SER A 134 -0.18 6.09 9.87
N PRO A 135 -0.49 4.79 9.63
CA PRO A 135 -1.09 4.34 8.37
C PRO A 135 -2.40 5.05 7.99
N SER A 136 -3.07 5.70 8.95
CA SER A 136 -4.31 6.43 8.75
C SER A 136 -4.12 7.89 8.31
N GLN A 137 -2.89 8.40 8.21
CA GLN A 137 -2.62 9.77 7.78
C GLN A 137 -2.71 9.90 6.25
N ASP A 138 -3.08 11.09 5.78
CA ASP A 138 -3.18 11.38 4.34
C ASP A 138 -1.81 11.31 3.64
N SER A 139 -0.71 11.55 4.34
CA SER A 139 0.65 11.46 3.77
C SER A 139 1.69 11.10 4.83
N CYS A 140 2.77 10.46 4.38
CA CYS A 140 3.99 10.32 5.17
C CYS A 140 5.26 10.32 4.31
N TYR A 141 6.26 11.08 4.75
CA TYR A 141 7.56 11.26 4.08
C TYR A 141 8.64 10.37 4.72
N ALA A 142 8.31 9.09 4.93
CA ALA A 142 9.19 8.18 5.66
C ALA A 142 10.20 7.48 4.75
N ARG A 143 11.16 6.88 5.44
CA ARG A 143 12.25 6.06 4.92
C ARG A 143 12.04 4.58 5.18
N ILE A 144 12.70 3.75 4.39
CA ILE A 144 12.85 2.33 4.68
C ILE A 144 13.70 2.19 5.96
N PRO A 145 13.28 1.37 6.95
CA PRO A 145 14.09 1.10 8.12
C PRO A 145 15.50 0.62 7.75
N ALA A 146 16.54 1.15 8.41
CA ALA A 146 17.93 0.81 8.11
C ALA A 146 18.29 -0.64 8.44
N SER A 147 17.52 -1.31 9.31
CA SER A 147 17.66 -2.74 9.60
C SER A 147 17.02 -3.64 8.54
N ALA A 148 16.16 -3.09 7.67
CA ALA A 148 15.55 -3.86 6.60
C ALA A 148 16.54 -4.13 5.47
N THR A 149 16.39 -5.28 4.82
CA THR A 149 17.16 -5.69 3.64
C THR A 149 16.18 -5.92 2.49
N PRO A 150 15.64 -4.85 1.87
CA PRO A 150 14.64 -5.01 0.83
C PRO A 150 15.24 -5.64 -0.43
N ASP A 151 14.53 -6.60 -0.99
CA ASP A 151 14.80 -7.19 -2.30
C ASP A 151 14.16 -6.37 -3.42
N ASP A 152 12.99 -5.77 -3.16
CA ASP A 152 12.21 -5.08 -4.17
C ASP A 152 11.71 -3.70 -3.75
N LEU A 153 11.49 -2.85 -4.75
CA LEU A 153 10.79 -1.56 -4.67
C LEU A 153 9.50 -1.64 -5.50
N LEU A 154 8.39 -1.19 -4.93
CA LEU A 154 7.13 -1.00 -5.65
C LEU A 154 6.70 0.45 -5.53
N ILE A 155 6.35 1.05 -6.67
CA ILE A 155 5.78 2.38 -6.75
C ILE A 155 4.38 2.24 -7.33
N LYS A 156 3.41 2.85 -6.66
CA LYS A 156 2.02 2.90 -7.09
C LYS A 156 1.62 4.33 -7.42
N ASP A 157 0.95 4.47 -8.55
CA ASP A 157 0.09 5.58 -8.85
C ASP A 157 -1.33 5.22 -8.38
N ILE A 158 -1.82 5.96 -7.38
CA ILE A 158 -3.17 5.76 -6.86
C ILE A 158 -4.21 6.42 -7.78
N THR A 159 -3.85 7.50 -8.46
CA THR A 159 -4.79 8.25 -9.31
C THR A 159 -5.27 7.37 -10.46
N ASP A 160 -4.36 6.62 -11.10
CA ASP A 160 -4.69 5.78 -12.26
C ASP A 160 -4.75 4.27 -11.97
N ASP A 161 -4.65 3.86 -10.70
CA ASP A 161 -4.61 2.44 -10.30
C ASP A 161 -3.52 1.66 -11.05
N ALA A 162 -2.33 2.29 -11.14
CA ALA A 162 -1.18 1.76 -11.84
C ALA A 162 -0.01 1.49 -10.88
N TYR A 163 0.89 0.59 -11.27
CA TYR A 163 2.09 0.33 -10.50
C TYR A 163 3.26 -0.07 -11.39
N ALA A 164 4.47 0.03 -10.83
CA ALA A 164 5.69 -0.54 -11.37
C ALA A 164 6.56 -1.06 -10.23
N ALA A 165 7.30 -2.14 -10.48
CA ALA A 165 8.18 -2.74 -9.49
C ALA A 165 9.58 -3.06 -10.03
N TRP A 166 10.57 -2.94 -9.15
CA TRP A 166 11.99 -3.10 -9.42
C TRP A 166 12.61 -4.10 -8.44
N HIS A 167 13.61 -4.84 -8.89
CA HIS A 167 14.52 -5.58 -8.02
C HIS A 167 15.67 -4.67 -7.63
N PHE A 168 15.97 -4.52 -6.34
CA PHE A 168 17.22 -3.89 -5.92
C PHE A 168 18.41 -4.71 -6.43
N ASP A 169 19.32 -4.05 -7.16
CA ASP A 169 20.46 -4.68 -7.80
C ASP A 169 21.76 -4.02 -7.28
N PRO A 170 22.55 -4.73 -6.46
CA PRO A 170 23.79 -4.19 -5.90
C PRO A 170 24.86 -3.91 -6.97
N SER A 171 24.70 -4.40 -8.20
CA SER A 171 25.58 -4.09 -9.32
C SER A 171 25.19 -2.83 -10.10
N ASN A 172 23.99 -2.29 -9.86
CA ASN A 172 23.48 -1.11 -10.55
C ASN A 172 23.65 0.17 -9.69
N GLU A 173 24.31 1.20 -10.24
CA GLU A 173 24.57 2.45 -9.50
C GLU A 173 23.30 3.19 -9.09
N ILE A 174 22.27 3.22 -9.94
CA ILE A 174 20.99 3.89 -9.65
C ILE A 174 20.25 3.15 -8.54
N SER A 175 20.14 1.82 -8.64
CA SER A 175 19.49 1.00 -7.62
C SER A 175 20.13 1.19 -6.24
N ASN A 176 21.47 1.15 -6.17
CA ASN A 176 22.20 1.40 -4.93
C ASN A 176 21.95 2.81 -4.39
N ALA A 177 21.89 3.81 -5.26
CA ALA A 177 21.71 5.19 -4.84
C ALA A 177 20.27 5.47 -4.35
N VAL A 178 19.28 4.85 -4.98
CA VAL A 178 17.87 4.87 -4.51
C VAL A 178 17.78 4.24 -3.12
N LEU A 179 18.31 3.03 -2.92
CA LEU A 179 18.29 2.37 -1.61
C LEU A 179 19.01 3.21 -0.54
N ALA A 180 20.17 3.75 -0.89
CA ALA A 180 20.94 4.64 -0.04
C ALA A 180 20.18 5.91 0.39
N ALA A 181 19.45 6.54 -0.53
CA ALA A 181 18.59 7.67 -0.18
C ALA A 181 17.46 7.21 0.74
N PHE A 182 16.77 6.13 0.36
CA PHE A 182 15.58 5.64 1.04
C PHE A 182 15.85 5.11 2.45
N GLN A 183 17.06 4.65 2.76
CA GLN A 183 17.43 4.23 4.11
C GLN A 183 18.22 5.31 4.88
N GLU A 184 19.17 5.96 4.23
CA GLU A 184 20.21 6.73 4.92
C GLU A 184 20.11 8.25 4.71
N LYS A 185 19.11 8.74 3.98
CA LYS A 185 19.05 10.14 3.48
C LYS A 185 20.32 10.53 2.74
N ARG A 186 20.99 9.58 2.07
CA ARG A 186 22.21 9.87 1.32
C ARG A 186 21.85 10.72 0.10
N THR A 187 22.24 11.99 0.15
CA THR A 187 22.03 12.90 -0.96
C THR A 187 22.73 12.39 -2.21
N THR A 188 22.01 12.33 -3.31
CA THR A 188 22.50 11.74 -4.57
C THR A 188 22.18 12.67 -5.73
N CYS A 189 23.14 12.79 -6.64
CA CYS A 189 22.98 13.47 -7.92
C CYS A 189 23.63 12.61 -9.02
N LEU A 190 22.89 11.65 -9.56
CA LEU A 190 23.35 10.72 -10.60
C LEU A 190 22.47 10.87 -11.84
N ALA A 191 23.09 11.08 -12.99
CA ALA A 191 22.40 11.20 -14.27
C ALA A 191 23.03 10.28 -15.31
N GLN A 192 22.23 9.76 -16.22
CA GLN A 192 22.67 9.01 -17.41
C GLN A 192 23.60 7.84 -17.04
N ARG A 193 23.16 7.00 -16.11
CA ARG A 193 23.85 5.79 -15.69
C ARG A 193 23.33 4.58 -16.45
N THR A 194 23.68 3.38 -16.00
CA THR A 194 23.05 2.17 -16.52
C THR A 194 21.62 2.11 -16.00
N ALA A 195 20.65 2.09 -16.92
CA ALA A 195 19.24 2.06 -16.59
C ALA A 195 18.89 0.93 -15.61
N TRP A 196 18.12 1.27 -14.58
CA TRP A 196 17.52 0.35 -13.62
C TRP A 196 16.02 0.20 -13.93
N GLN A 197 15.72 -0.65 -14.90
CA GLN A 197 14.36 -0.81 -15.42
C GLN A 197 13.45 -1.55 -14.43
N PRO A 198 12.14 -1.22 -14.37
CA PRO A 198 11.18 -2.05 -13.66
C PRO A 198 11.09 -3.42 -14.33
N TYR A 199 10.92 -4.48 -13.55
CA TYR A 199 10.69 -5.82 -14.08
C TYR A 199 9.22 -6.03 -14.49
N VAL A 200 8.30 -5.22 -13.95
CA VAL A 200 6.87 -5.22 -14.25
C VAL A 200 6.31 -3.81 -14.10
N HIS A 201 5.33 -3.45 -14.94
CA HIS A 201 4.52 -2.26 -14.75
C HIS A 201 3.14 -2.42 -15.41
N THR A 202 2.16 -1.64 -14.95
CA THR A 202 0.81 -1.58 -15.52
C THR A 202 0.44 -0.21 -16.08
N SER A 203 1.23 0.82 -15.76
CA SER A 203 0.97 2.19 -16.22
C SER A 203 0.85 2.27 -17.74
N GLN A 204 -0.16 3.01 -18.19
CA GLN A 204 -0.37 3.38 -19.60
C GLN A 204 0.31 4.70 -19.96
N GLU A 205 0.70 5.46 -18.94
CA GLU A 205 1.48 6.69 -19.04
C GLU A 205 2.92 6.38 -19.42
N GLU A 206 3.58 7.33 -20.09
CA GLU A 206 5.01 7.26 -20.31
C GLU A 206 5.73 7.64 -19.01
N PHE A 207 6.54 6.75 -18.46
CA PHE A 207 7.48 7.08 -17.38
C PHE A 207 8.87 6.55 -17.74
N CYS A 208 9.87 6.79 -16.89
CA CYS A 208 11.23 6.33 -17.14
C CYS A 208 11.36 4.82 -17.44
N GLY A 209 10.36 3.98 -17.13
CA GLY A 209 10.33 2.55 -17.48
C GLY A 209 9.94 2.22 -18.93
N THR A 210 9.43 3.19 -19.70
CA THR A 210 8.91 2.97 -21.06
C THR A 210 9.66 3.81 -22.11
N GLY A 211 10.75 3.25 -22.64
CA GLY A 211 11.15 3.33 -24.06
C GLY A 211 11.38 4.68 -24.79
N MET A 212 11.23 5.84 -24.17
CA MET A 212 11.40 7.14 -24.84
C MET A 212 12.36 8.11 -24.14
N GLU A 213 12.47 8.04 -22.81
CA GLU A 213 13.31 8.90 -21.97
C GLU A 213 14.42 8.06 -21.31
N GLY A 214 15.35 7.46 -22.07
CA GLY A 214 16.58 6.85 -21.50
C GLY A 214 16.47 5.59 -20.59
N GLY A 215 15.28 5.26 -20.08
CA GLY A 215 15.14 4.27 -19.01
C GLY A 215 15.30 4.89 -17.62
N CYS A 216 14.88 4.26 -16.52
CA CYS A 216 15.14 4.80 -15.16
C CYS A 216 16.65 4.77 -14.82
N ASP A 217 17.40 5.71 -15.38
CA ASP A 217 18.86 5.75 -15.44
C ASP A 217 19.46 6.95 -14.68
N SER A 218 18.58 7.77 -14.10
CA SER A 218 18.90 9.01 -13.42
C SER A 218 18.17 9.06 -12.07
N PHE A 219 18.87 9.48 -11.02
CA PHE A 219 18.32 9.58 -9.67
C PHE A 219 18.88 10.76 -8.90
N TYR A 220 17.97 11.53 -8.32
CA TYR A 220 18.23 12.76 -7.60
C TYR A 220 17.53 12.72 -6.24
N TYR A 221 18.27 12.97 -5.18
CA TYR A 221 17.74 13.26 -3.85
C TYR A 221 18.64 14.31 -3.22
N VAL A 222 18.24 15.58 -3.25
CA VAL A 222 19.07 16.70 -2.81
C VAL A 222 18.25 17.80 -2.11
N PRO A 223 18.82 18.52 -1.13
CA PRO A 223 18.19 19.68 -0.52
C PRO A 223 18.21 20.95 -1.39
N SER A 224 19.06 20.97 -2.41
CA SER A 224 19.19 22.04 -3.41
C SER A 224 20.14 21.62 -4.52
N GLY A 225 19.89 22.05 -5.76
CA GLY A 225 20.88 22.13 -6.85
C GLY A 225 21.56 20.82 -7.28
N CYS A 226 20.87 19.98 -8.04
CA CYS A 226 21.47 18.88 -8.79
C CYS A 226 21.31 19.06 -10.32
N ILE A 227 20.09 19.39 -10.75
CA ILE A 227 19.77 19.94 -12.07
C ILE A 227 19.53 21.45 -11.85
N GLY A 228 20.04 22.31 -12.73
CA GLY A 228 19.98 23.76 -12.54
C GLY A 228 18.54 24.26 -12.33
N GLY A 229 18.29 25.03 -11.27
CA GLY A 229 16.97 25.61 -10.97
C GLY A 229 16.34 25.13 -9.66
N ILE A 230 16.73 23.98 -9.14
CA ILE A 230 16.20 23.44 -7.87
C ILE A 230 16.77 24.22 -6.68
N ASN A 231 15.93 24.94 -5.95
CA ASN A 231 16.33 25.71 -4.75
C ASN A 231 15.80 25.11 -3.43
N HIS A 232 15.17 23.94 -3.50
CA HIS A 232 14.56 23.23 -2.38
C HIS A 232 14.84 21.72 -2.43
N TRP A 233 14.28 20.98 -1.46
CA TRP A 233 14.32 19.52 -1.46
C TRP A 233 13.63 18.95 -2.71
N GLY A 234 14.27 17.98 -3.34
CA GLY A 234 13.74 17.23 -4.48
C GLY A 234 14.17 15.77 -4.43
N LEU A 235 13.24 14.88 -4.78
CA LEU A 235 13.45 13.46 -5.03
C LEU A 235 12.89 13.10 -6.40
N GLN A 236 13.72 12.49 -7.25
CA GLN A 236 13.33 12.14 -8.60
C GLN A 236 14.06 10.88 -9.05
N LEU A 237 13.29 9.87 -9.45
CA LEU A 237 13.78 8.68 -10.18
C LEU A 237 13.25 8.76 -11.59
N ASP A 238 14.15 8.94 -12.55
CA ASP A 238 13.79 9.42 -13.87
C ASP A 238 14.65 8.82 -14.99
N GLY A 239 14.21 9.14 -16.20
CA GLY A 239 14.67 8.75 -17.50
C GLY A 239 16.06 9.27 -17.90
N ASP A 240 16.35 10.51 -17.52
CA ASP A 240 17.51 11.25 -18.02
C ASP A 240 17.82 12.49 -17.15
N THR A 241 18.53 13.47 -17.74
CA THR A 241 18.76 14.81 -17.14
C THR A 241 17.56 15.76 -17.28
N GLY A 242 16.50 15.29 -17.92
CA GLY A 242 15.30 16.01 -18.30
C GLY A 242 14.29 16.09 -17.17
N TRP A 243 13.09 16.57 -17.53
CA TRP A 243 12.05 16.98 -16.60
C TRP A 243 10.76 16.16 -16.74
N TRP A 244 10.64 15.37 -17.80
CA TRP A 244 9.42 14.67 -18.19
C TRP A 244 9.53 13.19 -17.83
N ALA A 245 8.42 12.57 -17.42
CA ALA A 245 8.28 11.13 -17.31
C ALA A 245 9.05 10.42 -16.18
N GLY A 246 8.67 10.63 -14.92
CA GLY A 246 9.39 10.06 -13.77
C GLY A 246 8.66 8.88 -13.13
N ALA A 247 9.40 7.89 -12.62
CA ALA A 247 8.79 6.86 -11.77
C ALA A 247 8.27 7.47 -10.46
N VAL A 248 9.01 8.43 -9.90
CA VAL A 248 8.56 9.26 -8.78
C VAL A 248 9.21 10.63 -8.89
N LYS A 249 8.44 11.68 -8.63
CA LYS A 249 8.91 13.06 -8.45
C LYS A 249 8.25 13.60 -7.20
N LEU A 250 9.02 14.16 -6.27
CA LEU A 250 8.52 14.80 -5.05
C LEU A 250 9.36 16.04 -4.73
N GLY A 251 8.72 17.20 -4.64
CA GLY A 251 9.35 18.47 -4.29
C GLY A 251 9.61 19.35 -5.52
N ASP A 252 10.64 20.18 -5.48
CA ASP A 252 10.95 21.13 -6.56
C ASP A 252 11.60 20.37 -7.74
N SER A 253 10.80 20.01 -8.74
CA SER A 253 11.30 19.69 -10.08
C SER A 253 11.53 21.03 -10.78
N SER A 254 12.64 21.23 -11.47
CA SER A 254 13.07 22.54 -12.00
C SER A 254 12.14 23.20 -13.05
N HIS A 255 10.89 22.75 -13.18
CA HIS A 255 9.87 23.28 -14.07
C HIS A 255 9.00 24.34 -13.36
N GLU A 256 8.94 25.54 -13.95
CA GLU A 256 8.04 26.66 -13.57
C GLU A 256 8.13 27.22 -12.14
N GLY A 257 9.02 26.70 -11.29
CA GLY A 257 9.20 27.18 -9.91
C GLY A 257 8.06 26.80 -8.97
N GLU A 258 7.33 25.73 -9.33
CA GLU A 258 6.24 25.17 -8.53
C GLU A 258 6.69 23.89 -7.81
N VAL A 259 5.93 23.47 -6.82
CA VAL A 259 6.17 22.20 -6.13
C VAL A 259 5.53 21.10 -6.95
N ASP A 260 6.32 20.13 -7.37
CA ASP A 260 5.88 19.03 -8.22
C ASP A 260 5.78 17.73 -7.42
N TRP A 261 4.73 16.96 -7.68
CA TRP A 261 4.63 15.58 -7.25
C TRP A 261 3.95 14.75 -8.34
N ALA A 262 4.49 13.56 -8.59
CA ALA A 262 4.02 12.67 -9.65
C ALA A 262 4.53 11.24 -9.40
N TYR A 263 3.76 10.23 -9.83
CA TYR A 263 4.07 8.83 -9.61
C TYR A 263 3.74 8.02 -10.86
N LEU A 264 4.77 7.52 -11.57
CA LEU A 264 4.58 6.83 -12.87
C LEU A 264 3.93 7.68 -13.97
N ASN A 265 4.02 9.01 -13.83
CA ASN A 265 3.50 9.99 -14.78
C ASN A 265 4.48 10.31 -15.90
N GLY A 266 3.92 10.78 -17.01
CA GLY A 266 4.58 11.51 -18.08
C GLY A 266 4.83 13.01 -17.83
N ARG A 267 4.15 13.83 -18.63
CA ARG A 267 4.42 15.28 -18.76
C ARG A 267 3.63 16.13 -17.78
N ASP A 268 2.55 15.60 -17.24
CA ASP A 268 1.70 16.36 -16.35
C ASP A 268 2.37 16.39 -14.97
N ALA A 269 2.41 17.59 -14.40
CA ALA A 269 2.99 17.86 -13.09
C ALA A 269 1.82 18.11 -12.13
N GLN A 270 1.92 17.59 -10.90
CA GLN A 270 0.99 17.87 -9.78
C GLN A 270 -0.41 17.23 -9.83
N ASP A 271 -0.63 16.11 -10.53
CA ASP A 271 -1.95 15.48 -10.63
C ASP A 271 -2.03 14.04 -10.09
N GLU A 272 -0.89 13.40 -9.83
CA GLU A 272 -0.88 11.99 -9.40
C GLU A 272 -0.46 11.80 -7.96
N PHE A 273 -1.35 11.22 -7.18
CA PHE A 273 -1.08 10.76 -5.83
C PHE A 273 -0.52 9.35 -5.88
N GLY A 274 0.38 9.03 -4.95
CA GLY A 274 1.05 7.74 -5.02
C GLY A 274 1.68 7.29 -3.72
N GLU A 275 2.21 6.08 -3.80
CA GLU A 275 2.74 5.34 -2.66
C GLU A 275 3.99 4.57 -3.07
N MET A 276 4.93 4.45 -2.14
CA MET A 276 6.13 3.64 -2.31
C MET A 276 6.20 2.57 -1.22
N TYR A 277 6.65 1.39 -1.64
CA TYR A 277 6.67 0.17 -0.87
C TYR A 277 8.00 -0.56 -1.00
N TYR A 278 8.40 -1.30 0.04
CA TYR A 278 9.54 -2.21 0.00
C TYR A 278 9.13 -3.62 0.44
N ARG A 279 9.89 -4.65 0.03
CA ARG A 279 9.78 -6.01 0.59
C ARG A 279 11.07 -6.79 0.40
#